data_AF-A0A534R7N1-F1
#
_entry.id   AF-A0A534R7N1-F1
#
_cell.length_a   1.000
_cell.length_b   1.000
_cell.length_c   1.000
_cell.angle_alpha   90.00
_cell.angle_beta   90.00
_cell.angle_gamma   90.00
#
_symmetry.space_group_name_H-M   'P 1'
#
loop_
_entity.id
_entity.type
_entity.pdbx_description
1 polymer ?
#
loop_
_entity_poly.entity_id
_entity_poly.type
_entity_poly.pdbx_seq_one_letter_code
_entity_poly.pdbx_strand_id
1 'polypeptide(L)'
;MIFFDVENTSRAEHIERVLTHLGLDWSTRATELVAVGNWRVIGHDTARLLARRGAELVHSAPSVGVRDWSDLRIAVAAGVWLAGARPGDAMEIVTDDQAFDAVGDVAASLGVLFRRLSYRALLGVVAEEAPEE
;
A
#
# COMPACT_ATOMS: atom_id res chain seq x y z
N MET A 1 -1.60 2.93 -9.66
CA MET A 1 -1.45 1.64 -8.95
C MET A 1 -0.99 1.91 -7.54
N ILE A 2 -1.58 1.25 -6.54
CA ILE A 2 -1.20 1.41 -5.13
C ILE A 2 -0.97 0.04 -4.50
N PHE A 3 0.21 -0.14 -3.92
CA PHE A 3 0.50 -1.28 -3.05
C PHE A 3 0.48 -0.82 -1.60
N PHE A 4 -0.25 -1.53 -0.76
CA PHE A 4 -0.35 -1.23 0.66
C PHE A 4 0.14 -2.42 1.47
N ASP A 5 1.25 -2.22 2.19
CA ASP A 5 1.72 -3.16 3.19
C ASP A 5 0.88 -3.05 4.48
N VAL A 6 -0.02 -4.02 4.65
CA VAL A 6 -0.95 -4.06 5.78
C VAL A 6 -0.31 -4.68 7.02
N GLU A 7 0.75 -5.49 6.88
CA GLU A 7 1.40 -6.13 8.04
C GLU A 7 1.99 -5.11 9.01
N ASN A 8 2.49 -3.99 8.48
CA ASN A 8 3.06 -2.91 9.28
C ASN A 8 2.00 -1.96 9.87
N THR A 9 0.71 -2.22 9.65
CA THR A 9 -0.40 -1.36 10.10
C THR A 9 -1.22 -2.01 11.23
N SER A 10 -1.32 -1.32 12.37
CA SER A 10 -1.75 -1.96 13.62
C SER A 10 -3.26 -1.98 13.93
N ARG A 11 -4.14 -1.23 13.24
CA ARG A 11 -5.60 -1.22 13.53
C ARG A 11 -6.47 -0.82 12.33
N ALA A 12 -7.72 -1.31 12.28
CA ALA A 12 -8.69 -0.98 11.23
C ALA A 12 -9.04 0.53 11.15
N GLU A 13 -9.15 1.19 12.30
CA GLU A 13 -9.42 2.64 12.41
C GLU A 13 -8.31 3.47 11.73
N HIS A 14 -7.06 3.04 11.87
CA HIS A 14 -5.92 3.68 11.24
C HIS A 14 -5.91 3.46 9.72
N ILE A 15 -6.32 2.28 9.26
CA ILE A 15 -6.44 1.96 7.84
C ILE A 15 -7.51 2.82 7.19
N GLU A 16 -8.65 3.03 7.84
CA GLU A 16 -9.72 3.88 7.30
C GLU A 16 -9.25 5.32 7.11
N ARG A 17 -8.47 5.85 8.05
CA ARG A 17 -7.85 7.18 7.97
C ARG A 17 -6.86 7.29 6.82
N VAL A 18 -5.98 6.30 6.65
CA VAL A 18 -5.04 6.23 5.53
C VAL A 18 -5.78 6.18 4.19
N LEU A 19 -6.78 5.31 4.05
CA LEU A 19 -7.56 5.18 2.83
C LEU A 19 -8.34 6.45 2.46
N THR A 20 -8.72 7.24 3.47
CA THR A 20 -9.37 8.54 3.27
C THR A 20 -8.36 9.58 2.77
N HIS A 21 -7.18 9.63 3.38
CA HIS A 21 -6.12 10.56 2.99
C HIS A 21 -5.55 10.29 1.59
N LEU A 22 -5.51 9.02 1.16
CA LEU A 22 -5.11 8.68 -0.21
C LEU A 22 -6.05 9.29 -1.28
N GLY A 23 -7.22 9.80 -0.91
CA GLY A 23 -8.08 10.58 -1.80
C GLY A 23 -8.56 9.79 -3.01
N LEU A 24 -8.62 8.46 -2.89
CA LEU A 24 -8.83 7.57 -4.02
C LEU A 24 -10.26 7.69 -4.52
N ASP A 25 -10.40 7.92 -5.83
CA ASP A 25 -11.69 7.85 -6.50
C ASP A 25 -12.07 6.38 -6.73
N TRP A 26 -12.73 5.81 -5.73
CA TRP A 26 -13.23 4.44 -5.74
C TRP A 26 -14.36 4.22 -6.76
N SER A 27 -14.97 5.29 -7.27
CA SER A 27 -16.13 5.22 -8.17
C SER A 27 -15.73 4.96 -9.62
N THR A 28 -14.56 5.44 -10.04
CA THR A 28 -14.05 5.26 -11.41
C THR A 28 -13.19 4.01 -11.56
N ARG A 29 -12.78 3.34 -10.47
CA ARG A 29 -11.78 2.24 -10.45
C ARG A 29 -10.50 2.58 -11.24
N ALA A 30 -10.22 3.86 -11.49
CA ALA A 30 -9.04 4.27 -12.24
C ALA A 30 -7.75 3.93 -11.48
N THR A 31 -7.85 3.80 -10.15
CA THR A 31 -6.73 3.40 -9.30
C THR A 31 -6.95 1.99 -8.75
N GLU A 32 -6.07 1.07 -9.16
CA GLU A 32 -5.96 -0.26 -8.57
C GLU A 32 -5.28 -0.18 -7.20
N LEU A 33 -5.87 -0.81 -6.19
CA LEU A 33 -5.31 -0.97 -4.84
C LEU A 33 -5.08 -2.45 -4.55
N VAL A 34 -3.85 -2.81 -4.22
CA VAL A 34 -3.45 -4.14 -3.77
C VAL A 34 -3.00 -4.04 -2.31
N ALA A 35 -3.75 -4.69 -1.43
CA ALA A 35 -3.40 -4.81 -0.02
C ALA A 35 -2.67 -6.14 0.19
N VAL A 36 -1.43 -6.07 0.69
CA VAL A 36 -0.59 -7.24 0.93
C VAL A 36 -0.43 -7.45 2.43
N GLY A 37 -0.64 -8.68 2.88
CA GLY A 37 -0.27 -9.06 4.23
C GLY A 37 -0.75 -10.42 4.68
N ASN A 38 -0.35 -10.81 5.88
CA ASN A 38 -0.68 -12.08 6.47
C ASN A 38 -2.13 -12.06 6.97
N TRP A 39 -3.09 -12.31 6.07
CA TRP A 39 -4.53 -12.39 6.37
C TRP A 39 -4.95 -13.48 7.36
N ARG A 40 -4.03 -14.35 7.81
CA ARG A 40 -4.27 -15.23 8.97
C ARG A 40 -4.18 -14.46 10.28
N VAL A 41 -3.37 -13.41 10.32
CA VAL A 41 -3.09 -12.57 11.49
C VAL A 41 -3.89 -11.27 11.45
N ILE A 42 -4.04 -10.68 10.25
CA ILE A 42 -4.83 -9.45 10.07
C ILE A 42 -6.31 -9.73 10.33
N GLY A 43 -6.93 -8.90 11.18
CA GLY A 43 -8.31 -9.05 11.60
C GLY A 43 -9.32 -8.96 10.45
N HIS A 44 -10.43 -9.68 10.59
CA HIS A 44 -11.50 -9.74 9.58
C HIS A 44 -12.11 -8.37 9.25
N ASP A 45 -12.20 -7.45 10.21
CA ASP A 45 -12.77 -6.12 9.97
C ASP A 45 -11.92 -5.27 9.04
N THR A 46 -10.59 -5.33 9.20
CA THR A 46 -9.62 -4.73 8.27
C THR A 46 -9.75 -5.31 6.87
N ALA A 47 -9.79 -6.64 6.74
CA ALA A 47 -9.93 -7.31 5.45
C ALA A 47 -11.25 -6.91 4.77
N ARG A 48 -12.36 -6.87 5.52
CA ARG A 48 -13.67 -6.44 5.01
C ARG A 48 -13.68 -4.97 4.61
N LEU A 49 -13.04 -4.10 5.38
CA LEU A 49 -12.93 -2.68 5.05
C LEU A 49 -12.22 -2.48 3.71
N LEU A 50 -11.06 -3.11 3.54
CA LEU A 50 -10.28 -3.02 2.29
C LEU A 50 -11.02 -3.62 1.10
N ALA A 51 -11.65 -4.79 1.27
CA ALA A 51 -12.46 -5.42 0.23
C ALA A 51 -13.67 -4.55 -0.19
N ARG A 52 -14.35 -3.88 0.76
CA ARG A 52 -15.45 -2.95 0.44
C ARG A 52 -14.99 -1.74 -0.36
N ARG A 53 -13.72 -1.33 -0.22
CA ARG A 53 -13.10 -0.28 -1.03
C ARG A 53 -12.57 -0.82 -2.37
N GLY A 54 -12.77 -2.08 -2.68
CA GLY A 54 -12.35 -2.69 -3.95
C GLY A 54 -10.87 -3.08 -4.00
N ALA A 55 -10.19 -3.15 -2.85
CA ALA A 55 -8.82 -3.63 -2.80
C ALA A 55 -8.73 -5.12 -3.16
N GLU A 56 -7.72 -5.50 -3.95
CA GLU A 56 -7.29 -6.88 -4.07
C GLU A 56 -6.52 -7.27 -2.81
N LEU A 57 -6.99 -8.31 -2.11
CA LEU A 57 -6.33 -8.81 -0.90
C LEU A 57 -5.36 -9.94 -1.26
N VAL A 58 -4.06 -9.68 -1.14
CA VAL A 58 -3.00 -10.65 -1.46
C VAL A 58 -2.39 -11.19 -0.17
N HIS A 59 -2.48 -12.51 0.02
CA HIS A 59 -1.88 -13.17 1.17
C HIS A 59 -0.37 -13.29 0.99
N SER A 60 0.41 -12.69 1.89
CA SER A 60 1.80 -13.09 2.12
C SER A 60 1.75 -14.42 2.89
N ALA A 61 2.14 -15.52 2.24
CA ALA A 61 2.17 -16.84 2.87
C ALA A 61 3.50 -17.01 3.61
N PRO A 62 3.55 -16.84 4.95
CA PRO A 62 4.80 -16.94 5.68
C PRO A 62 5.32 -18.37 5.64
N SER A 63 6.57 -18.56 5.18
CA SER A 63 7.31 -19.80 5.37
C SER A 63 8.36 -19.64 6.47
N VAL A 64 8.61 -20.73 7.20
CA VAL A 64 9.60 -20.76 8.28
C VAL A 64 10.98 -20.31 7.77
N GLY A 65 11.62 -19.39 8.48
CA GLY A 65 12.98 -18.92 8.19
C GLY A 65 13.09 -17.75 7.22
N VAL A 66 11.98 -17.27 6.64
CA VAL A 66 11.97 -16.10 5.75
C VAL A 66 11.16 -14.98 6.41
N ARG A 67 11.78 -13.81 6.51
CA ARG A 67 11.16 -12.57 7.02
C ARG A 67 10.59 -11.76 5.87
N ASP A 68 9.75 -10.77 6.20
CA ASP A 68 9.39 -9.68 5.29
C ASP A 68 8.71 -10.16 3.98
N TRP A 69 7.80 -11.12 4.11
CA TRP A 69 7.09 -11.72 2.96
C TRP A 69 6.18 -10.73 2.24
N SER A 70 5.56 -9.79 2.96
CA SER A 70 4.80 -8.71 2.35
C SER A 70 5.69 -7.88 1.44
N ASP A 71 6.91 -7.55 1.89
CA ASP A 71 7.85 -6.75 1.13
C ASP A 71 8.27 -7.42 -0.17
N LEU A 72 8.66 -8.71 -0.10
CA LEU A 72 8.98 -9.47 -1.30
C LEU A 72 7.80 -9.53 -2.27
N ARG A 73 6.59 -9.74 -1.77
CA ARG A 73 5.38 -9.84 -2.59
C ARG A 73 5.06 -8.52 -3.27
N ILE A 74 5.18 -7.39 -2.56
CA ILE A 74 5.00 -6.05 -3.11
C ILE A 74 6.08 -5.75 -4.15
N ALA A 75 7.36 -6.00 -3.86
CA ALA A 75 8.45 -5.73 -4.78
C ALA A 75 8.30 -6.49 -6.11
N VAL A 76 7.93 -7.78 -6.04
CA VAL A 76 7.65 -8.60 -7.23
C VAL A 76 6.45 -8.05 -8.00
N ALA A 77 5.34 -7.76 -7.31
CA ALA A 77 4.14 -7.25 -7.98
C ALA A 77 4.37 -5.88 -8.62
N ALA A 78 5.12 -5.00 -7.96
CA ALA A 78 5.54 -3.72 -8.50
C ALA A 78 6.40 -3.87 -9.75
N GLY A 79 7.40 -4.77 -9.73
CA GLY A 79 8.24 -5.06 -10.90
C GLY A 79 7.43 -5.59 -12.08
N VAL A 80 6.47 -6.49 -11.84
CA VAL A 80 5.57 -7.01 -12.89
C VAL A 80 4.72 -5.88 -13.48
N TRP A 81 4.17 -5.01 -12.63
CA TRP A 81 3.37 -3.87 -13.10
C TRP A 81 4.22 -2.88 -13.92
N LEU A 82 5.44 -2.58 -13.45
CA LEU A 82 6.38 -1.67 -14.13
C LEU A 82 6.76 -2.17 -15.52
N ALA A 83 6.81 -3.49 -15.75
CA ALA A 83 7.11 -4.05 -17.07
C ALA A 83 6.06 -3.70 -18.15
N GLY A 84 4.83 -3.36 -17.75
CA GLY A 84 3.76 -2.93 -18.65
C GLY A 84 3.45 -1.43 -18.60
N ALA A 85 4.10 -0.67 -17.71
CA ALA A 85 3.80 0.73 -17.47
C ALA A 85 4.31 1.65 -18.59
N ARG A 86 3.68 2.81 -18.73
CA ARG A 86 4.04 3.87 -19.67
C ARG A 86 4.53 5.12 -18.93
N PRO A 87 5.35 5.97 -19.58
CA PRO A 87 5.71 7.26 -19.01
C PRO A 87 4.45 8.08 -18.67
N GLY A 88 4.43 8.64 -17.46
CA GLY A 88 3.28 9.37 -16.90
C GLY A 88 2.32 8.51 -16.07
N ASP A 89 2.41 7.19 -16.13
CA ASP A 89 1.68 6.34 -15.18
C ASP A 89 2.18 6.57 -13.74
N ALA A 90 1.34 6.29 -12.74
CA ALA A 90 1.66 6.51 -11.34
C ALA A 90 1.60 5.23 -10.49
N MET A 91 2.62 5.04 -9.66
CA MET A 91 2.71 4.00 -8.65
C MET A 91 2.92 4.61 -7.27
N GLU A 92 2.20 4.08 -6.28
CA GLU A 92 2.41 4.41 -4.88
C GLU A 92 2.62 3.14 -4.06
N ILE A 93 3.52 3.21 -3.10
CA ILE A 93 3.73 2.13 -2.13
C ILE A 93 3.59 2.72 -0.73
N VAL A 94 2.58 2.26 -0.01
CA VAL A 94 2.35 2.62 1.39
C VAL A 94 3.15 1.63 2.26
N THR A 95 4.31 2.07 2.74
CA THR A 95 5.23 1.31 3.58
C THR A 95 6.18 2.24 4.33
N ASP A 96 6.63 1.81 5.50
CA ASP A 96 7.70 2.48 6.26
C ASP A 96 9.10 2.00 5.84
N ASP A 97 9.23 0.94 5.03
CA ASP A 97 10.52 0.41 4.59
C ASP A 97 11.14 1.22 3.44
N GLN A 98 12.35 1.73 3.66
CA GLN A 98 13.12 2.50 2.68
C GLN A 98 13.71 1.62 1.57
N ALA A 99 13.76 0.30 1.71
CA ALA A 99 14.24 -0.60 0.66
C ALA A 99 13.45 -0.45 -0.65
N PHE A 100 12.19 0.01 -0.57
CA PHE A 100 11.35 0.30 -1.73
C PHE A 100 11.77 1.52 -2.55
N ASP A 101 12.73 2.31 -2.08
CA ASP A 101 13.32 3.39 -2.90
C ASP A 101 13.99 2.81 -4.17
N ALA A 102 14.48 1.57 -4.13
CA ALA A 102 14.99 0.86 -5.31
C ALA A 102 13.91 0.61 -6.38
N VAL A 103 12.64 0.40 -5.98
CA VAL A 103 11.51 0.33 -6.92
C VAL A 103 11.25 1.70 -7.53
N GLY A 104 11.39 2.76 -6.72
CA GLY A 104 11.32 4.15 -7.17
C GLY A 104 12.37 4.49 -8.22
N ASP A 105 13.61 4.03 -8.05
CA ASP A 105 14.69 4.23 -9.05
C ASP A 105 14.33 3.60 -10.41
N VAL A 106 13.78 2.38 -10.39
CA VAL A 106 13.31 1.71 -11.61
C VAL A 106 12.14 2.47 -12.23
N ALA A 107 11.15 2.88 -11.43
CA ALA A 107 10.01 3.65 -11.89
C ALA A 107 10.44 4.99 -12.54
N ALA A 108 11.37 5.71 -11.90
CA ALA A 108 11.92 6.95 -12.44
C ALA A 108 12.61 6.75 -13.79
N SER A 109 13.36 5.65 -13.95
CA SER A 109 14.01 5.31 -15.23
C SER A 109 13.02 5.06 -16.37
N LEU A 110 11.77 4.69 -16.04
CA LEU A 110 10.67 4.44 -17.00
C LEU A 110 9.77 5.67 -17.20
N GLY A 111 10.05 6.79 -16.53
CA GLY A 111 9.18 7.97 -16.54
C GLY A 111 7.86 7.79 -15.80
N VAL A 112 7.78 6.80 -14.91
CA VAL A 112 6.63 6.55 -14.04
C VAL A 112 6.76 7.44 -12.79
N LEU A 113 5.66 8.07 -12.40
CA LEU A 113 5.56 8.84 -11.17
C LEU A 113 5.51 7.88 -9.99
N PHE A 114 6.48 7.97 -9.08
CA PHE A 114 6.56 7.11 -7.90
C PHE A 114 6.40 7.91 -6.60
N ARG A 115 5.61 7.38 -5.66
CA ARG A 115 5.54 7.88 -4.28
C ARG A 115 5.64 6.74 -3.28
N ARG A 116 6.58 6.83 -2.35
CA ARG A 116 6.57 6.00 -1.14
C ARG A 116 5.91 6.80 -0.01
N LEU A 117 4.88 6.23 0.59
CA LEU A 117 4.10 6.88 1.64
C LEU A 117 4.32 6.14 2.95
N SER A 118 4.90 6.81 3.94
CA SER A 118 5.02 6.26 5.28
C SER A 118 3.66 6.23 5.95
N TYR A 119 3.27 5.06 6.46
CA TYR A 119 2.03 4.92 7.22
C TYR A 119 2.04 5.80 8.48
N ARG A 120 3.17 5.87 9.19
CA ARG A 120 3.31 6.72 10.39
C ARG A 120 3.16 8.20 10.07
N ALA A 121 3.76 8.65 8.97
CA ALA A 121 3.62 10.03 8.53
C ALA A 121 2.17 10.35 8.17
N LEU A 122 1.48 9.45 7.46
CA LEU A 122 0.07 9.60 7.14
C LEU A 122 -0.82 9.67 8.39
N LEU A 123 -0.53 8.86 9.41
CA LEU A 123 -1.24 8.97 10.69
C LEU A 123 -0.94 10.25 11.47
N GLY A 124 0.31 10.73 11.41
CA GLY A 124 0.72 11.98 12.07
C GLY A 124 0.05 13.20 11.46
N VAL A 125 0.00 13.29 10.13
CA VAL A 125 -0.71 14.35 9.39
C VAL A 125 -2.20 14.34 9.74
N VAL A 126 -2.82 13.15 9.80
CA VAL A 126 -4.24 13.03 10.13
C VAL A 126 -4.52 13.29 11.63
N ALA A 127 -3.53 13.16 12.51
CA ALA A 127 -3.65 13.56 13.92
C ALA A 127 -3.59 15.08 14.09
N GLU A 128 -2.77 15.79 13.31
CA GLU A 128 -2.69 17.26 13.32
C GLU A 128 -3.92 17.93 12.70
N GLU A 129 -4.62 17.27 11.77
CA GLU A 129 -5.85 17.78 11.15
C GLU A 129 -7.13 17.59 12.00
N ALA A 130 -7.06 16.85 13.12
CA ALA A 130 -8.19 16.73 14.04
C ALA A 130 -8.27 17.99 14.93
N PRO A 131 -9.40 18.72 14.97
CA PRO A 131 -9.53 19.88 15.85
C PRO A 131 -9.38 19.43 17.31
N GLU A 132 -8.57 20.16 18.10
CA GLU A 132 -8.61 20.07 19.55
C GLU A 132 -10.03 20.46 20.02
N GLU A 133 -10.75 19.53 20.64
CA GLU A 133 -12.06 19.76 21.26
C GLU A 133 -12.00 20.79 22.41
#